data_AF-A0A0K8VAL7-F1
#
_entry.id   AF-A0A0K8VAL7-F1
#
_cell.length_a   1.000
_cell.length_b   1.000
_cell.length_c   1.000
_cell.angle_alpha   90.00
_cell.angle_beta   90.00
_cell.angle_gamma   90.00
#
_symmetry.space_group_name_H-M   'P 1'
#
loop_
_entity.id
_entity.type
_entity.pdbx_description
1 polymer ?
#
loop_
_entity_poly.entity_id
_entity_poly.type
_entity_poly.pdbx_seq_one_letter_code
_entity_poly.pdbx_strand_id
1 'polypeptide(L)'
;GLFQISDLYWCAHDKYGGKACNIPCHKLLDSDISDDVRCIKTIHAEHTRISGDGFTAWTVYNRNCRNQHLERVASCFPEEDLHKLQHTQPAVEINTAAHDETGVAVGKGKIYKKCELAQELYFKHKMPMKDVPTWVCIAQHESSFNTAAVGRLNADGSADHGLFQISDLYWCSHEDANGKACHIACNKLLDNDITDDVRCVKTIYEEHTRLSGDGFTAWTVYNRNCRNQQLERISACFDSKLLEQAQQANEIPQPASHSSAI
;
A
#
# COMPACT_ATOMS: atom_id res chain seq x y z
N GLY A 1 -4.64 -19.86 8.43
CA GLY A 1 -6.01 -20.26 8.06
C GLY A 1 -6.09 -20.55 6.57
N LEU A 2 -7.25 -21.01 6.13
CA LEU A 2 -7.54 -21.41 4.75
C LEU A 2 -7.22 -20.32 3.72
N PHE A 3 -7.48 -19.06 4.06
CA PHE A 3 -7.35 -17.92 3.14
C PHE A 3 -6.04 -17.12 3.28
N GLN A 4 -5.08 -17.61 4.09
CA GLN A 4 -3.78 -16.96 4.31
C GLN A 4 -3.91 -15.46 4.71
N ILE A 5 -4.87 -15.14 5.56
CA ILE A 5 -5.14 -13.76 6.01
C ILE A 5 -3.97 -13.23 6.85
N SER A 6 -3.44 -12.06 6.46
CA SER A 6 -2.31 -11.44 7.14
C SER A 6 -2.69 -10.84 8.49
N ASP A 7 -1.98 -11.25 9.54
CA ASP A 7 -2.04 -10.65 10.87
C ASP A 7 -1.36 -9.28 10.96
N LEU A 8 -0.75 -8.80 9.87
CA LEU A 8 -0.21 -7.45 9.79
C LEU A 8 -1.30 -6.40 9.60
N TYR A 9 -2.38 -6.73 8.90
CA TYR A 9 -3.42 -5.75 8.50
C TYR A 9 -4.84 -6.13 8.90
N TRP A 10 -5.15 -7.42 9.09
CA TRP A 10 -6.54 -7.86 9.09
C TRP A 10 -7.01 -8.40 10.44
N CYS A 11 -6.14 -9.06 11.20
CA CYS A 11 -6.45 -9.59 12.53
C CYS A 11 -5.40 -9.19 13.56
N ALA A 12 -5.75 -9.32 14.85
CA ALA A 12 -4.83 -9.07 15.96
C ALA A 12 -4.67 -10.31 16.85
N HIS A 13 -3.53 -10.44 17.53
CA HIS A 13 -3.32 -11.51 18.53
C HIS A 13 -3.82 -11.11 19.93
N ASP A 14 -4.40 -9.92 20.07
CA ASP A 14 -5.05 -9.49 21.30
C ASP A 14 -6.45 -10.13 21.47
N LYS A 15 -7.01 -9.96 22.67
CA LYS A 15 -8.29 -10.55 23.06
C LYS A 15 -9.50 -9.88 22.39
N TYR A 16 -9.39 -8.62 22.02
CA TYR A 16 -10.54 -7.81 21.60
C TYR A 16 -10.76 -7.85 20.10
N GLY A 17 -9.77 -8.31 19.33
CA GLY A 17 -9.77 -8.14 17.90
C GLY A 17 -9.42 -6.69 17.59
N GLY A 18 -8.47 -6.51 16.70
CA GLY A 18 -8.04 -5.20 16.23
C GLY A 18 -7.78 -5.27 14.73
N LYS A 19 -7.41 -4.13 14.15
CA LYS A 19 -7.19 -3.95 12.70
C LYS A 19 -8.47 -4.13 11.88
N ALA A 20 -8.34 -4.18 10.56
CA ALA A 20 -9.48 -3.96 9.66
C ALA A 20 -10.62 -5.00 9.78
N CYS A 21 -10.37 -6.27 10.09
CA CYS A 21 -11.47 -7.24 10.33
C CYS A 21 -11.97 -7.26 11.78
N ASN A 22 -11.31 -6.53 12.69
CA ASN A 22 -11.66 -6.46 14.11
C ASN A 22 -11.90 -7.84 14.75
N ILE A 23 -10.98 -8.77 14.50
CA ILE A 23 -11.09 -10.17 14.92
C ILE A 23 -9.76 -10.70 15.48
N PRO A 24 -9.78 -11.54 16.52
CA PRO A 24 -8.59 -12.27 16.97
C PRO A 24 -8.10 -13.28 15.92
N CYS A 25 -6.80 -13.32 15.65
CA CYS A 25 -6.24 -14.20 14.61
C CYS A 25 -6.48 -15.69 14.86
N HIS A 26 -6.65 -16.13 16.11
CA HIS A 26 -6.90 -17.53 16.44
C HIS A 26 -8.27 -18.05 15.97
N LYS A 27 -9.22 -17.15 15.69
CA LYS A 27 -10.54 -17.50 15.13
C LYS A 27 -10.44 -17.93 13.67
N LEU A 28 -9.59 -17.24 12.90
CA LEU A 28 -9.27 -17.56 11.50
C LEU A 28 -8.43 -18.86 11.30
N LEU A 29 -8.24 -19.64 12.37
CA LEU A 29 -7.50 -20.91 12.36
C LEU A 29 -8.37 -22.10 12.72
N ASP A 30 -9.62 -21.87 13.15
CA ASP A 30 -10.53 -22.94 13.48
C ASP A 30 -11.24 -23.49 12.24
N SER A 31 -12.18 -24.43 12.44
CA SER A 31 -12.89 -25.10 11.35
C SER A 31 -14.16 -24.36 10.89
N ASP A 32 -14.66 -23.41 11.68
CA ASP A 32 -15.82 -22.60 11.34
C ASP A 32 -15.39 -21.43 10.47
N ILE A 33 -15.58 -21.57 9.16
CA ILE A 33 -15.17 -20.53 8.20
C ILE A 33 -16.09 -19.30 8.20
N SER A 34 -17.07 -19.19 9.10
CA SER A 34 -18.03 -18.08 9.09
C SER A 34 -17.35 -16.73 9.28
N ASP A 35 -16.36 -16.65 10.18
CA ASP A 35 -15.59 -15.44 10.40
C ASP A 35 -14.47 -15.24 9.36
N ASP A 36 -13.87 -16.33 8.86
CA ASP A 36 -13.00 -16.26 7.68
C ASP A 36 -13.72 -15.60 6.50
N VAL A 37 -14.91 -16.10 6.15
CA VAL A 37 -15.72 -15.61 5.02
C VAL A 37 -16.10 -14.14 5.22
N ARG A 38 -16.37 -13.72 6.48
CA ARG A 38 -16.62 -12.32 6.79
C ARG A 38 -15.37 -11.47 6.56
N CYS A 39 -14.22 -11.91 7.04
CA CYS A 39 -12.98 -11.16 6.90
C CYS A 39 -12.52 -11.08 5.43
N ILE A 40 -12.59 -12.16 4.65
CA ILE A 40 -12.22 -12.11 3.22
C ILE A 40 -13.14 -11.19 2.40
N LYS A 41 -14.42 -11.03 2.79
CA LYS A 41 -15.31 -10.05 2.16
C LYS A 41 -14.84 -8.62 2.42
N THR A 42 -14.41 -8.31 3.65
CA THR A 42 -13.81 -7.02 3.99
C THR A 42 -12.51 -6.79 3.21
N ILE A 43 -11.62 -7.78 3.19
CA ILE A 43 -10.35 -7.72 2.43
C ILE A 43 -10.63 -7.45 0.95
N HIS A 44 -11.55 -8.21 0.35
CA HIS A 44 -11.91 -8.05 -1.05
C HIS A 44 -12.46 -6.64 -1.33
N ALA A 45 -13.34 -6.11 -0.47
CA ALA A 45 -13.91 -4.77 -0.66
C ALA A 45 -12.83 -3.69 -0.58
N GLU A 46 -11.91 -3.79 0.39
CA GLU A 46 -10.81 -2.84 0.56
C GLU A 46 -9.83 -2.86 -0.61
N HIS A 47 -9.44 -4.05 -1.07
CA HIS A 47 -8.57 -4.18 -2.23
C HIS A 47 -9.27 -3.74 -3.52
N THR A 48 -10.59 -3.95 -3.66
CA THR A 48 -11.36 -3.41 -4.79
C THR A 48 -11.32 -1.88 -4.80
N ARG A 49 -11.44 -1.25 -3.62
CA ARG A 49 -11.38 0.22 -3.52
C ARG A 49 -10.01 0.78 -3.90
N ILE A 50 -8.93 0.08 -3.55
CA ILE A 50 -7.55 0.53 -3.79
C ILE A 50 -7.11 0.25 -5.24
N SER A 51 -7.37 -0.95 -5.73
CA SER A 51 -6.81 -1.46 -6.98
C SER A 51 -7.83 -1.63 -8.11
N GLY A 52 -9.12 -1.49 -7.83
CA GLY A 52 -10.20 -1.84 -8.76
C GLY A 52 -10.52 -3.34 -8.81
N ASP A 53 -9.74 -4.20 -8.14
CA ASP A 53 -9.93 -5.65 -8.15
C ASP A 53 -9.63 -6.27 -6.78
N GLY A 54 -10.67 -6.73 -6.09
CA GLY A 54 -10.57 -7.27 -4.73
C GLY A 54 -9.73 -8.54 -4.59
N PHE A 55 -9.55 -9.31 -5.66
CA PHE A 55 -8.74 -10.53 -5.60
C PHE A 55 -7.24 -10.25 -5.61
N THR A 56 -6.83 -9.02 -5.92
CA THR A 56 -5.42 -8.60 -5.81
C THR A 56 -4.86 -8.70 -4.39
N ALA A 57 -5.71 -8.90 -3.37
CA ALA A 57 -5.25 -9.19 -2.01
C ALA A 57 -4.51 -10.53 -1.86
N TRP A 58 -4.70 -11.47 -2.78
CA TRP A 58 -4.05 -12.78 -2.75
C TRP A 58 -2.93 -12.84 -3.80
N THR A 59 -1.70 -13.04 -3.35
CA THR A 59 -0.50 -13.06 -4.22
C THR A 59 -0.57 -14.11 -5.33
N VAL A 60 -1.27 -15.22 -5.11
CA VAL A 60 -1.48 -16.29 -6.10
C VAL A 60 -2.48 -15.91 -7.20
N TYR A 61 -3.30 -14.88 -6.99
CA TYR A 61 -4.42 -14.57 -7.87
C TYR A 61 -3.97 -14.25 -9.29
N ASN A 62 -3.09 -13.25 -9.46
CA ASN A 62 -2.69 -12.78 -10.78
C ASN A 62 -2.08 -13.88 -11.66
N ARG A 63 -1.34 -14.81 -11.05
CA ARG A 63 -0.63 -15.88 -11.78
C ARG A 63 -1.46 -17.15 -11.97
N ASN A 64 -2.31 -17.50 -11.00
CA ASN A 64 -2.93 -18.83 -10.95
C ASN A 64 -4.46 -18.80 -10.93
N CYS A 65 -5.09 -17.70 -10.51
CA CYS A 65 -6.54 -17.64 -10.25
C CYS A 65 -7.25 -16.48 -10.96
N ARG A 66 -6.57 -15.76 -11.87
CA ARG A 66 -7.22 -14.73 -12.70
C ARG A 66 -8.08 -15.39 -13.78
N ASN A 67 -9.14 -14.68 -14.20
CA ASN A 67 -10.08 -15.09 -15.26
C ASN A 67 -10.73 -16.48 -15.03
N GLN A 68 -11.15 -16.75 -13.80
CA GLN A 68 -11.85 -17.99 -13.47
C GLN A 68 -13.33 -17.88 -13.76
N HIS A 69 -13.90 -18.96 -14.29
CA HIS A 69 -15.32 -19.04 -14.66
C HIS A 69 -16.11 -19.88 -13.65
N LEU A 70 -17.38 -19.52 -13.45
CA LEU A 70 -18.30 -20.20 -12.52
C LEU A 70 -18.41 -21.71 -12.79
N GLU A 71 -18.27 -22.13 -14.05
CA GLU A 71 -18.32 -23.53 -14.49
C GLU A 71 -17.37 -24.44 -13.71
N ARG A 72 -16.24 -23.93 -13.24
CA ARG A 72 -15.27 -24.68 -12.42
C ARG A 72 -15.85 -25.19 -11.10
N VAL A 73 -16.88 -24.54 -10.59
CA VAL A 73 -17.52 -24.88 -9.31
C VAL A 73 -19.02 -25.12 -9.47
N ALA A 74 -19.56 -25.05 -10.70
CA ALA A 74 -20.98 -25.20 -10.95
C ALA A 74 -21.51 -26.55 -10.43
N SER A 75 -20.76 -27.64 -10.62
CA SER A 75 -21.12 -28.96 -10.10
C SER A 75 -21.17 -29.07 -8.58
N CYS A 76 -20.70 -28.06 -7.85
CA CYS A 76 -20.74 -28.01 -6.39
C CYS A 76 -22.07 -27.45 -5.84
N PHE A 77 -22.92 -26.87 -6.70
CA PHE A 77 -24.16 -26.21 -6.29
C PHE A 77 -25.38 -26.80 -7.00
N PRO A 78 -26.56 -26.79 -6.35
CA PRO A 78 -27.82 -27.14 -7.01
C PRO A 78 -28.10 -26.22 -8.22
N GLU A 79 -28.67 -26.77 -9.29
CA GLU A 79 -28.97 -26.00 -10.52
C GLU A 79 -29.87 -24.78 -10.26
N GLU A 80 -30.83 -24.91 -9.32
CA GLU A 80 -31.73 -23.82 -8.91
C GLU A 80 -31.00 -22.59 -8.34
N ASP A 81 -29.83 -22.78 -7.72
CA ASP A 81 -29.02 -21.69 -7.18
C ASP A 81 -28.14 -21.06 -8.26
N LEU A 82 -27.71 -21.83 -9.25
CA LEU A 82 -26.96 -21.33 -10.40
C LEU A 82 -27.82 -20.45 -11.31
N HIS A 83 -29.10 -20.80 -11.52
CA HIS A 83 -30.02 -20.02 -12.34
C HIS A 83 -30.37 -18.65 -11.75
N LYS A 84 -30.35 -18.50 -10.42
CA LYS A 84 -30.57 -17.20 -9.75
C LYS A 84 -29.46 -16.18 -10.05
N LEU A 85 -28.25 -16.64 -10.34
CA LEU A 85 -27.07 -15.79 -10.60
C LEU A 85 -27.03 -15.23 -12.02
N GLN A 86 -27.68 -15.88 -12.98
CA GLN A 86 -27.67 -15.46 -14.40
C GLN A 86 -28.52 -14.22 -14.68
N HIS A 87 -29.41 -13.81 -13.76
CA HIS A 87 -30.34 -12.70 -13.98
C HIS A 87 -29.83 -11.30 -13.56
N THR A 88 -28.55 -11.13 -13.20
CA THR A 88 -28.08 -9.85 -12.63
C THR A 88 -26.78 -9.28 -13.21
N GLN A 89 -26.39 -9.59 -14.45
CA GLN A 89 -25.27 -8.89 -15.09
C GLN A 89 -25.59 -8.47 -16.53
N PRO A 90 -25.46 -7.17 -16.88
CA PRO A 90 -25.33 -6.76 -18.27
C PRO A 90 -23.96 -7.22 -18.79
N ALA A 91 -23.92 -7.68 -20.04
CA ALA A 91 -22.69 -8.00 -20.74
C ALA A 91 -21.83 -6.73 -20.89
N VAL A 92 -20.60 -6.77 -20.38
CA VAL A 92 -19.59 -5.75 -20.68
C VAL A 92 -18.82 -6.24 -21.90
N GLU A 93 -19.00 -5.56 -23.03
CA GLU A 93 -18.22 -5.77 -24.26
C GLU A 93 -16.77 -5.31 -24.03
N ILE A 94 -15.83 -6.25 -24.14
CA ILE A 94 -14.40 -5.97 -24.11
C ILE A 94 -13.99 -5.56 -25.53
N ASN A 95 -13.85 -4.25 -25.76
CA ASN A 95 -13.21 -3.73 -26.97
C ASN A 95 -11.69 -3.83 -26.79
N THR A 96 -11.04 -4.69 -27.58
CA THR A 96 -9.59 -4.75 -27.71
C THR A 96 -9.11 -3.59 -28.58
N ALA A 97 -8.55 -2.55 -27.95
CA ALA A 97 -7.79 -1.53 -28.64
C ALA A 97 -6.30 -1.90 -28.63
N ALA A 98 -5.68 -1.82 -29.80
CA ALA A 98 -4.27 -2.10 -30.01
C ALA A 98 -3.37 -1.08 -29.30
N HIS A 99 -2.31 -1.56 -28.67
CA HIS A 99 -1.27 -0.75 -28.04
C HIS A 99 -0.45 -0.01 -29.10
N ASP A 100 -0.52 1.32 -29.08
CA ASP A 100 0.43 2.20 -29.73
C ASP A 100 1.57 2.46 -28.73
N GLU A 101 2.76 1.91 -29.02
CA GLU A 101 3.97 2.14 -28.23
C GLU A 101 4.47 3.57 -28.47
N THR A 102 3.85 4.55 -27.81
CA THR A 102 4.46 5.87 -27.69
C THR A 102 5.50 5.85 -26.58
N GLY A 103 6.77 5.74 -26.97
CA GLY A 103 7.92 5.90 -26.09
C GLY A 103 7.90 7.26 -25.39
N VAL A 104 7.41 7.29 -24.15
CA VAL A 104 7.50 8.45 -23.27
C VAL A 104 8.94 8.50 -22.74
N ALA A 105 9.57 9.67 -22.91
CA ALA A 105 10.93 9.93 -22.43
C ALA A 105 11.04 9.62 -20.93
N VAL A 106 11.77 8.55 -20.60
CA VAL A 106 12.17 8.22 -19.23
C VAL A 106 12.99 9.39 -18.70
N GLY A 107 12.45 10.10 -17.71
CA GLY A 107 13.20 11.12 -17.00
C GLY A 107 14.51 10.52 -16.50
N LYS A 108 15.64 11.23 -16.67
CA LYS A 108 16.92 10.76 -16.14
C LYS A 108 16.82 10.70 -14.61
N GLY A 109 16.62 9.54 -14.00
CA GLY A 109 16.52 9.40 -12.56
C GLY A 109 17.74 9.91 -11.78
N LYS A 110 17.55 10.13 -10.48
CA LYS A 110 18.49 10.73 -9.54
C LYS A 110 18.80 9.75 -8.42
N ILE A 111 20.08 9.71 -8.02
CA ILE A 111 20.50 9.00 -6.81
C ILE A 111 20.73 10.06 -5.73
N TYR A 112 19.88 10.08 -4.72
CA TYR A 112 20.00 11.03 -3.61
C TYR A 112 21.17 10.68 -2.68
N LYS A 113 21.79 11.72 -2.11
CA LYS A 113 22.55 11.56 -0.86
C LYS A 113 21.60 11.55 0.33
N LYS A 114 22.00 10.90 1.43
CA LYS A 114 21.21 10.81 2.68
C LYS A 114 20.65 12.17 3.14
N CYS A 115 21.51 13.17 3.31
CA CYS A 115 21.10 14.47 3.82
C CYS A 115 20.35 15.31 2.80
N GLU A 116 20.63 15.13 1.51
CA GLU A 116 19.88 15.78 0.44
C GLU A 116 18.42 15.33 0.47
N LEU A 117 18.17 14.01 0.54
CA LEU A 117 16.82 13.48 0.64
C LEU A 117 16.14 13.93 1.95
N ALA A 118 16.84 13.83 3.09
CA ALA A 118 16.27 14.22 4.38
C ALA A 118 15.79 15.68 4.36
N GLN A 119 16.63 16.58 3.85
CA GLN A 119 16.31 18.01 3.74
C GLN A 119 15.18 18.27 2.74
N GLU A 120 15.14 17.59 1.59
CA GLU A 120 14.06 17.75 0.62
C GLU A 120 12.70 17.29 1.19
N LEU A 121 12.66 16.12 1.84
CA LEU A 121 11.46 15.61 2.52
C LEU A 121 10.92 16.60 3.55
N TYR A 122 11.81 17.18 4.36
CA TYR A 122 11.41 18.13 5.40
C TYR A 122 11.04 19.51 4.84
N PHE A 123 11.97 20.17 4.13
CA PHE A 123 11.80 21.57 3.73
C PHE A 123 10.86 21.75 2.55
N LYS A 124 10.91 20.87 1.54
CA LYS A 124 10.08 20.98 0.32
C LYS A 124 8.74 20.30 0.51
N HIS A 125 8.73 19.04 0.98
CA HIS A 125 7.50 18.24 1.05
C HIS A 125 6.77 18.28 2.40
N LYS A 126 7.34 19.00 3.38
CA LYS A 126 6.74 19.22 4.71
C LYS A 126 6.41 17.91 5.43
N MET A 127 7.26 16.90 5.26
CA MET A 127 7.16 15.67 6.05
C MET A 127 7.47 15.98 7.52
N PRO A 128 6.73 15.42 8.50
CA PRO A 128 7.02 15.65 9.91
C PRO A 128 8.45 15.24 10.24
N MET A 129 9.20 16.11 10.95
CA MET A 129 10.62 15.85 11.25
C MET A 129 10.84 14.50 11.95
N LYS A 130 9.90 14.11 12.83
CA LYS A 130 9.91 12.82 13.52
C LYS A 130 9.88 11.60 12.58
N ASP A 131 9.28 11.75 11.40
CA ASP A 131 9.06 10.66 10.44
C ASP A 131 10.17 10.60 9.38
N VAL A 132 10.89 11.71 9.15
CA VAL A 132 11.99 11.81 8.16
C VAL A 132 13.07 10.72 8.34
N PRO A 133 13.54 10.38 9.56
CA PRO A 133 14.50 9.28 9.74
C PRO A 133 14.01 7.96 9.16
N THR A 134 12.72 7.64 9.36
CA THR A 134 12.08 6.43 8.89
C THR A 134 11.98 6.43 7.37
N TRP A 135 11.52 7.52 6.75
CA TRP A 135 11.45 7.64 5.28
C TRP A 135 12.82 7.52 4.61
N VAL A 136 13.85 8.13 5.19
CA VAL A 136 15.24 8.00 4.71
C VAL A 136 15.76 6.57 4.88
N CYS A 137 15.33 5.84 5.90
CA CYS A 137 15.65 4.42 6.03
C CYS A 137 14.95 3.57 4.96
N ILE A 138 13.65 3.79 4.74
CA ILE A 138 12.86 3.09 3.72
C ILE A 138 13.48 3.30 2.35
N ALA A 139 13.71 4.55 1.93
CA ALA A 139 14.33 4.85 0.63
C ALA A 139 15.72 4.22 0.47
N GLN A 140 16.50 4.09 1.55
CA GLN A 140 17.80 3.40 1.49
C GLN A 140 17.62 1.92 1.16
N HIS A 141 16.71 1.24 1.85
CA HIS A 141 16.54 -0.21 1.75
C HIS A 141 15.71 -0.64 0.54
N GLU A 142 14.76 0.18 0.12
CA GLU A 142 13.89 -0.09 -1.02
C GLU A 142 14.60 0.16 -2.36
N SER A 143 15.33 1.27 -2.49
CA SER A 143 15.85 1.71 -3.81
C SER A 143 17.33 2.11 -3.81
N SER A 144 18.02 2.04 -2.66
CA SER A 144 19.36 2.65 -2.51
C SER A 144 19.38 4.13 -2.92
N PHE A 145 18.29 4.85 -2.58
CA PHE A 145 18.08 6.26 -2.90
C PHE A 145 17.93 6.62 -4.39
N ASN A 146 17.72 5.63 -5.26
CA ASN A 146 17.57 5.82 -6.69
C ASN A 146 16.11 6.05 -7.08
N THR A 147 15.78 7.23 -7.62
CA THR A 147 14.42 7.55 -8.06
C THR A 147 13.99 6.79 -9.32
N ALA A 148 14.91 6.21 -10.10
CA ALA A 148 14.58 5.37 -11.25
C ALA A 148 14.67 3.86 -10.95
N ALA A 149 14.61 3.46 -9.68
CA ALA A 149 14.62 2.04 -9.30
C ALA A 149 13.31 1.34 -9.72
N VAL A 150 13.43 0.14 -10.28
CA VAL A 150 12.28 -0.73 -10.61
C VAL A 150 12.51 -2.12 -10.04
N GLY A 151 11.72 -2.52 -9.06
CA GLY A 151 11.68 -3.85 -8.47
C GLY A 151 10.72 -4.75 -9.24
N ARG A 152 11.13 -5.98 -9.58
CA ARG A 152 10.32 -6.96 -10.34
C ARG A 152 10.25 -8.35 -9.70
N LEU A 153 10.57 -8.43 -8.41
CA LEU A 153 10.65 -9.71 -7.69
C LEU A 153 9.32 -10.13 -7.06
N ASN A 154 8.23 -9.42 -7.33
CA ASN A 154 6.93 -9.69 -6.72
C ASN A 154 6.32 -10.99 -7.26
N ALA A 155 5.85 -11.83 -6.33
CA ALA A 155 5.29 -13.15 -6.63
C ALA A 155 3.97 -13.11 -7.40
N ASP A 156 3.30 -11.96 -7.44
CA ASP A 156 2.08 -11.72 -8.21
C ASP A 156 2.35 -11.22 -9.65
N GLY A 157 3.61 -10.93 -9.99
CA GLY A 157 4.03 -10.39 -11.29
C GLY A 157 3.96 -8.87 -11.41
N SER A 158 3.58 -8.15 -10.36
CA SER A 158 3.65 -6.69 -10.29
C SER A 158 5.09 -6.17 -10.25
N ALA A 159 5.25 -4.86 -10.45
CA ALA A 159 6.51 -4.17 -10.25
C ALA A 159 6.35 -2.99 -9.27
N ASP A 160 7.45 -2.66 -8.61
CA ASP A 160 7.53 -1.55 -7.67
C ASP A 160 8.42 -0.44 -8.25
N HIS A 161 7.93 0.79 -8.17
CA HIS A 161 8.49 1.92 -8.92
C HIS A 161 9.04 2.99 -7.99
N GLY A 162 10.19 3.53 -8.37
CA GLY A 162 10.70 4.77 -7.84
C GLY A 162 11.41 4.66 -6.49
N LEU A 163 11.62 5.82 -5.88
CA LEU A 163 12.42 5.99 -4.66
C LEU A 163 11.87 5.17 -3.49
N PHE A 164 10.54 5.02 -3.42
CA PHE A 164 9.82 4.35 -2.34
C PHE A 164 9.21 3.00 -2.75
N GLN A 165 9.59 2.47 -3.91
CA GLN A 165 9.12 1.17 -4.43
C GLN A 165 7.58 1.05 -4.33
N ILE A 166 6.89 1.97 -5.00
CA ILE A 166 5.43 2.04 -5.03
C ILE A 166 4.90 1.02 -6.06
N SER A 167 4.08 0.09 -5.60
CA SER A 167 3.53 -1.00 -6.41
C SER A 167 2.52 -0.56 -7.47
N ASP A 168 2.69 -1.04 -8.71
CA ASP A 168 1.71 -0.91 -9.79
C ASP A 168 0.47 -1.82 -9.64
N LEU A 169 0.48 -2.72 -8.65
CA LEU A 169 -0.70 -3.52 -8.34
C LEU A 169 -1.80 -2.68 -7.68
N TYR A 170 -1.41 -1.70 -6.85
CA TYR A 170 -2.32 -0.99 -5.95
C TYR A 170 -2.36 0.53 -6.17
N TRP A 171 -1.24 1.15 -6.55
CA TRP A 171 -1.07 2.58 -6.34
C TRP A 171 -0.96 3.38 -7.65
N CYS A 172 -0.27 2.85 -8.66
CA CYS A 172 -0.09 3.51 -9.96
C CYS A 172 -0.52 2.61 -11.13
N SER A 173 -0.74 3.23 -12.29
CA SER A 173 -1.18 2.56 -13.53
C SER A 173 -0.18 2.77 -14.67
N HIS A 174 -0.08 1.83 -15.62
CA HIS A 174 0.81 1.94 -16.80
C HIS A 174 0.16 2.60 -18.02
N GLU A 175 -1.16 2.47 -18.19
CA GLU A 175 -1.87 2.92 -19.40
C GLU A 175 -2.44 4.34 -19.24
N ASP A 176 -3.23 4.57 -18.20
CA ASP A 176 -3.81 5.87 -17.86
C ASP A 176 -3.62 6.13 -16.36
N ALA A 177 -3.47 7.39 -15.94
CA ALA A 177 -3.39 7.78 -14.53
C ALA A 177 -4.68 7.50 -13.71
N ASN A 178 -5.64 6.79 -14.30
CA ASN A 178 -6.91 6.42 -13.69
C ASN A 178 -6.89 4.97 -13.18
N GLY A 179 -7.65 4.69 -12.12
CA GLY A 179 -8.00 3.32 -11.72
C GLY A 179 -7.29 2.74 -10.48
N LYS A 180 -6.24 3.41 -9.96
CA LYS A 180 -5.50 2.99 -8.76
C LYS A 180 -5.42 4.12 -7.73
N ALA A 181 -5.20 3.78 -6.46
CA ALA A 181 -5.43 4.69 -5.34
C ALA A 181 -4.64 6.02 -5.36
N CYS A 182 -3.48 6.10 -6.02
CA CYS A 182 -2.76 7.37 -6.14
C CYS A 182 -3.14 8.19 -7.39
N HIS A 183 -3.88 7.62 -8.34
CA HIS A 183 -4.30 8.27 -9.58
C HIS A 183 -3.11 8.88 -10.37
N ILE A 184 -2.03 8.10 -10.51
CA ILE A 184 -0.81 8.50 -11.23
C ILE A 184 -0.34 7.42 -12.19
N ALA A 185 0.37 7.83 -13.24
CA ALA A 185 1.08 6.93 -14.12
C ALA A 185 2.40 6.47 -13.45
N CYS A 186 2.73 5.18 -13.51
CA CYS A 186 3.92 4.63 -12.85
C CYS A 186 5.24 5.23 -13.36
N ASN A 187 5.27 5.70 -14.62
CA ASN A 187 6.46 6.33 -15.19
C ASN A 187 6.81 7.69 -14.55
N LYS A 188 5.85 8.35 -13.90
CA LYS A 188 6.09 9.62 -13.20
C LYS A 188 6.93 9.43 -11.93
N LEU A 189 6.79 8.26 -11.30
CA LEU A 189 7.59 7.84 -10.14
C LEU A 189 9.06 7.54 -10.46
N LEU A 190 9.46 7.61 -11.73
CA LEU A 190 10.80 7.25 -12.20
C LEU A 190 11.66 8.47 -12.58
N ASP A 191 11.14 9.69 -12.40
CA ASP A 191 11.86 10.91 -12.72
C ASP A 191 12.63 11.48 -11.50
N ASN A 192 13.08 12.73 -11.56
CA ASN A 192 13.90 13.35 -10.49
C ASN A 192 13.10 14.08 -9.44
N ASP A 193 11.88 14.52 -9.79
CA ASP A 193 11.03 15.32 -8.93
C ASP A 193 10.11 14.41 -8.15
N ILE A 194 10.46 14.14 -6.89
CA ILE A 194 9.71 13.22 -6.02
C ILE A 194 8.39 13.82 -5.49
N THR A 195 7.84 14.85 -6.12
CA THR A 195 6.66 15.57 -5.62
C THR A 195 5.40 14.71 -5.67
N ASP A 196 5.20 14.00 -6.76
CA ASP A 196 4.12 13.03 -6.92
C ASP A 196 4.39 11.72 -6.18
N ASP A 197 5.66 11.26 -6.10
CA ASP A 197 6.04 10.15 -5.21
C ASP A 197 5.61 10.41 -3.77
N VAL A 198 5.99 11.57 -3.21
CA VAL A 198 5.69 11.90 -1.81
C VAL A 198 4.19 12.09 -1.59
N ARG A 199 3.44 12.57 -2.60
CA ARG A 199 1.97 12.63 -2.53
C ARG A 199 1.37 11.23 -2.44
N CYS A 200 1.83 10.30 -3.27
CA CYS A 200 1.38 8.93 -3.25
C CYS A 200 1.76 8.22 -1.94
N VAL A 201 2.99 8.40 -1.45
CA VAL A 201 3.47 7.88 -0.17
C VAL A 201 2.60 8.33 1.01
N LYS A 202 2.14 9.59 1.03
CA LYS A 202 1.20 10.07 2.07
C LYS A 202 -0.14 9.34 2.00
N THR A 203 -0.65 9.10 0.79
CA THR A 203 -1.88 8.33 0.56
C THR A 203 -1.72 6.89 1.09
N ILE A 204 -0.60 6.23 0.72
CA ILE A 204 -0.26 4.88 1.19
C ILE A 204 -0.18 4.84 2.72
N TYR A 205 0.52 5.81 3.32
CA TYR A 205 0.68 5.91 4.77
C TYR A 205 -0.66 6.04 5.48
N GLU A 206 -1.55 6.91 5.00
CA GLU A 206 -2.89 7.09 5.57
C GLU A 206 -3.72 5.81 5.47
N GLU A 207 -3.70 5.14 4.31
CA GLU A 207 -4.43 3.90 4.09
C GLU A 207 -3.96 2.77 5.01
N HIS A 208 -2.64 2.57 5.11
CA HIS A 208 -2.08 1.56 6.00
C HIS A 208 -2.26 1.93 7.48
N THR A 209 -2.25 3.22 7.84
CA THR A 209 -2.60 3.65 9.20
C THR A 209 -4.02 3.25 9.55
N ARG A 210 -4.98 3.44 8.62
CA ARG A 210 -6.37 3.03 8.82
C ARG A 210 -6.51 1.51 8.98
N LEU A 211 -5.73 0.73 8.24
CA LEU A 211 -5.82 -0.73 8.26
C LEU A 211 -5.13 -1.36 9.49
N SER A 212 -3.91 -0.94 9.82
CA SER A 212 -3.06 -1.60 10.83
C SER A 212 -2.76 -0.76 12.07
N GLY A 213 -3.11 0.53 12.06
CA GLY A 213 -2.73 1.50 13.08
C GLY A 213 -1.35 2.13 12.87
N ASP A 214 -0.58 1.70 11.86
CA ASP A 214 0.77 2.21 11.57
C ASP A 214 1.03 2.25 10.05
N GLY A 215 1.05 3.47 9.49
CA GLY A 215 1.20 3.69 8.05
C GLY A 215 2.50 3.18 7.45
N PHE A 216 3.57 3.04 8.24
CA PHE A 216 4.84 2.53 7.72
C PHE A 216 4.80 1.03 7.44
N THR A 217 3.79 0.31 7.94
CA THR A 217 3.62 -1.12 7.67
C THR A 217 3.38 -1.45 6.20
N ALA A 218 3.10 -0.45 5.34
CA ALA A 218 3.02 -0.65 3.90
C ALA A 218 4.33 -1.12 3.26
N TRP A 219 5.48 -0.76 3.85
CA TRP A 219 6.80 -1.12 3.33
C TRP A 219 7.34 -2.34 4.05
N THR A 220 7.62 -3.40 3.29
CA THR A 220 8.07 -4.69 3.86
C THR A 220 9.39 -4.56 4.64
N VAL A 221 10.27 -3.63 4.23
CA VAL A 221 11.54 -3.33 4.92
C VAL A 221 11.34 -2.67 6.28
N TYR A 222 10.17 -2.05 6.54
CA TYR A 222 9.96 -1.22 7.72
C TYR A 222 10.22 -1.98 9.02
N ASN A 223 9.48 -3.08 9.25
CA ASN A 223 9.55 -3.80 10.52
C ASN A 223 10.94 -4.37 10.82
N ARG A 224 11.69 -4.78 9.78
CA ARG A 224 12.99 -5.42 9.93
C ARG A 224 14.15 -4.42 10.00
N ASN A 225 14.07 -3.33 9.26
CA ASN A 225 15.21 -2.43 9.01
C ASN A 225 14.98 -1.01 9.52
N CYS A 226 13.73 -0.52 9.54
CA CYS A 226 13.43 0.91 9.69
C CYS A 226 12.48 1.24 10.84
N ARG A 227 12.12 0.28 11.67
CA ARG A 227 11.30 0.54 12.85
C ARG A 227 12.11 1.25 13.93
N ASN A 228 11.47 2.17 14.66
CA ASN A 228 12.05 2.94 15.76
C ASN A 228 13.29 3.76 15.37
N GLN A 229 13.31 4.31 14.15
CA GLN A 229 14.37 5.23 13.74
C GLN A 229 14.30 6.52 14.56
N GLN A 230 15.47 7.04 14.92
CA GLN A 230 15.61 8.22 15.76
C GLN A 230 16.22 9.38 14.99
N LEU A 231 16.08 10.61 15.50
CA LEU A 231 16.61 11.82 14.85
C LEU A 231 18.13 11.77 14.65
N GLU A 232 18.87 11.01 15.47
CA GLU A 232 20.32 10.82 15.34
C GLU A 232 20.72 10.28 13.96
N ARG A 233 19.83 9.55 13.28
CA ARG A 233 20.07 9.09 11.90
C ARG A 233 20.31 10.24 10.93
N ILE A 234 19.65 11.36 11.16
CA ILE A 234 19.65 12.55 10.31
C ILE A 234 20.25 13.77 11.00
N SER A 235 20.84 13.63 12.19
CA SER A 235 21.29 14.78 12.98
C SER A 235 22.33 15.64 12.25
N ALA A 236 23.26 14.99 11.55
CA ALA A 236 24.26 15.68 10.72
C ALA A 236 23.67 16.38 9.47
N CYS A 237 22.37 16.21 9.19
CA CYS A 237 21.69 16.80 8.04
C CYS A 237 20.97 18.11 8.36
N PHE A 238 20.84 18.48 9.64
CA PHE A 238 20.06 19.64 10.07
C PHE A 238 20.81 20.45 11.13
N ASP A 239 20.41 21.72 11.30
CA ASP A 239 20.89 22.55 12.41
C ASP A 239 20.41 21.97 13.75
N SER A 240 21.26 22.00 14.77
CA SER A 240 20.96 21.41 16.07
C SER A 240 19.72 22.02 16.73
N LYS A 241 19.49 23.32 16.56
CA LYS A 241 18.31 24.01 17.14
C LYS A 241 17.01 23.50 16.53
N LEU A 242 17.02 23.19 15.23
CA LEU A 242 15.86 22.65 14.53
C LEU A 242 15.50 21.24 15.05
N LEU A 243 16.52 20.42 15.33
CA LEU A 243 16.34 19.08 15.87
C LEU A 243 15.84 19.09 17.31
N GLU A 244 16.38 19.98 18.15
CA GLU A 244 15.93 20.17 19.54
C GLU A 244 14.45 20.59 19.60
N GLN A 245 14.02 21.52 18.74
CA GLN A 245 12.61 21.91 18.63
C GLN A 245 11.71 20.74 18.21
N ALA A 246 12.18 19.91 17.28
CA ALA A 246 11.43 18.72 16.84
C ALA A 246 11.34 17.65 17.93
N GLN A 247 12.38 17.47 18.74
CA GLN A 247 12.37 16.60 19.92
C GLN A 247 11.32 17.05 20.93
N GLN A 248 11.32 18.34 21.29
CA GLN A 248 10.36 18.91 22.24
C GLN A 248 8.91 18.80 21.76
N ALA A 249 8.66 18.98 20.46
CA ALA A 249 7.32 18.84 19.88
C ALA A 249 6.79 17.39 19.93
N ASN A 250 7.66 16.38 20.01
CA ASN A 250 7.25 14.98 20.16
C ASN A 250 6.93 14.59 21.62
N GLU A 251 7.46 15.32 22.60
CA GLU A 251 7.26 15.05 24.02
C GLU A 251 5.97 15.69 24.57
N ILE A 252 5.38 16.64 23.86
CA ILE A 252 4.09 17.26 24.23
C ILE A 252 2.95 16.36 23.70
N PRO A 253 2.08 15.81 24.58
CA PRO A 253 0.92 15.05 24.13
C PRO A 253 0.01 15.94 23.28
N GLN A 254 -0.34 15.48 22.07
CA GLN A 254 -1.35 16.16 21.27
C GLN A 254 -2.67 16.24 22.06
N PRO A 255 -3.29 17.42 22.21
CA PRO A 255 -4.59 17.51 22.83
C PRO A 255 -5.60 16.73 21.98
N ALA A 256 -6.38 15.86 22.64
CA ALA A 256 -7.48 15.15 22.01
C ALA A 256 -8.40 16.17 21.32
N SER A 257 -8.68 15.95 20.04
CA SER A 257 -9.70 16.71 19.32
C SER A 257 -11.04 16.53 20.04
N HIS A 258 -11.54 17.61 20.63
CA HIS A 258 -12.88 17.65 21.18
C HIS A 258 -13.89 17.43 20.05
N SER A 259 -14.47 16.23 20.01
CA SER A 259 -15.70 15.97 19.27
C SER A 259 -16.80 16.78 19.96
N SER A 260 -17.21 17.87 19.33
CA SER A 260 -18.41 18.61 19.73
C SER A 260 -19.61 17.77 19.34
N ALA A 261 -20.28 17.20 20.35
CA ALA A 261 -21.62 16.67 20.19
C ALA A 261 -22.58 17.84 19.94
N ILE A 262 -23.30 17.79 18.81
CA ILE A 262 -24.61 18.38 18.61
C ILE A 262 -25.49 17.28 18.04
#